data_AF-A0A9D9PEH1-F1
#
_entry.id   AF-A0A9D9PEH1-F1
#
_cell.length_a   1.000
_cell.length_b   1.000
_cell.length_c   1.000
_cell.angle_alpha   90.00
_cell.angle_beta   90.00
_cell.angle_gamma   90.00
#
_symmetry.space_group_name_H-M   'P 1'
#
loop_
_entity.id
_entity.type
_entity.pdbx_description
1 polymer ?
#
loop_
_entity_poly.entity_id
_entity_poly.type
_entity_poly.pdbx_seq_one_letter_code
_entity_poly.pdbx_strand_id
1 'polypeptide(L)'
;MQLTYRGISYNYNPPKVESAPVKLVGKYRGLDWRFHTEKHTVVQQPTVELKYRGVAYRQGQELNNRPVAERSRYLMAHRAQHSNLVQQSMLRRSVDGLAEVNV
;
A
#
# COMPACT_ATOMS: atom_id res chain seq x y z
N MET A 1 -35.21 -0.76 14.94
CA MET A 1 -35.33 0.70 14.83
C MET A 1 -34.86 1.11 13.44
N GLN A 2 -35.68 1.87 12.70
CA GLN A 2 -35.40 2.26 11.32
C GLN A 2 -34.78 3.66 11.31
N LEU A 3 -33.71 3.86 10.55
CA LEU A 3 -33.02 5.15 10.48
C LEU A 3 -33.84 6.14 9.65
N THR A 4 -34.00 7.37 10.15
CA THR A 4 -34.70 8.45 9.45
C THR A 4 -33.77 9.64 9.25
N TYR A 5 -33.75 10.19 8.03
CA TYR A 5 -33.04 11.44 7.74
C TYR A 5 -33.98 12.34 6.92
N ARG A 6 -34.16 13.59 7.37
CA ARG A 6 -35.09 14.59 6.77
C ARG A 6 -36.50 14.04 6.50
N GLY A 7 -37.03 13.24 7.43
CA GLY A 7 -38.39 12.68 7.33
C GLY A 7 -38.53 11.47 6.38
N ILE A 8 -37.46 11.03 5.74
CA ILE A 8 -37.46 9.84 4.88
C ILE A 8 -36.86 8.67 5.66
N SER A 9 -37.57 7.53 5.63
CA SER A 9 -37.12 6.28 6.25
C SER A 9 -36.18 5.52 5.32
N TYR A 10 -35.04 5.10 5.85
CA TYR A 10 -34.04 4.33 5.11
C TYR A 10 -34.17 2.84 5.41
N ASN A 11 -34.04 2.01 4.38
CA ASN A 11 -33.79 0.59 4.56
C ASN A 11 -32.29 0.38 4.76
N TYR A 12 -31.85 0.39 6.01
CA TYR A 12 -30.45 0.27 6.37
C TYR A 12 -30.03 -1.20 6.37
N ASN A 13 -29.20 -1.60 5.40
CA ASN A 13 -28.52 -2.90 5.39
C ASN A 13 -27.05 -2.70 5.78
N PRO A 14 -26.69 -2.79 7.08
CA PRO A 14 -25.31 -2.63 7.50
C PRO A 14 -24.42 -3.71 6.89
N PRO A 15 -23.20 -3.36 6.43
CA PRO A 15 -22.24 -4.36 6.01
C PRO A 15 -21.85 -5.23 7.21
N LYS A 16 -21.90 -6.56 7.04
CA LYS A 16 -21.44 -7.50 8.06
C LYS A 16 -19.91 -7.55 8.02
N VAL A 17 -19.27 -7.06 9.08
CA VAL A 17 -17.82 -7.13 9.25
C VAL A 17 -17.49 -8.29 10.18
N GLU A 18 -16.58 -9.16 9.74
CA GLU A 18 -16.08 -10.28 10.52
C GLU A 18 -15.17 -9.80 11.65
N SER A 19 -15.73 -9.62 12.85
CA SER A 19 -14.98 -9.28 14.06
C SER A 19 -14.53 -10.53 14.83
N ALA A 20 -13.35 -10.49 15.45
CA ALA A 20 -12.95 -11.54 16.39
C ALA A 20 -13.82 -11.49 17.66
N PRO A 21 -14.13 -12.63 18.31
CA PRO A 21 -14.86 -12.62 19.58
C PRO A 21 -14.01 -11.94 20.67
N VAL A 22 -14.52 -10.83 21.21
CA VAL A 22 -13.81 -10.03 22.23
C VAL A 22 -14.23 -10.50 23.62
N LYS A 23 -13.25 -10.84 24.46
CA LYS A 23 -13.46 -11.08 25.89
C LYS A 23 -13.74 -9.74 26.58
N LEU A 24 -14.75 -9.67 27.44
CA LEU A 24 -15.11 -8.45 28.17
C LEU A 24 -13.86 -7.91 28.89
N VAL A 25 -13.42 -6.70 28.53
CA VAL A 25 -12.16 -6.12 29.06
C VAL A 25 -12.39 -5.42 30.40
N GLY A 26 -13.60 -4.93 30.67
CA GLY A 26 -14.00 -4.37 31.95
C GLY A 26 -15.28 -3.52 31.86
N LYS A 27 -15.59 -2.83 32.96
CA LYS A 27 -16.67 -1.83 33.03
C LYS A 27 -16.09 -0.45 33.34
N TYR A 28 -16.50 0.57 32.58
CA TYR A 28 -16.19 1.98 32.84
C TYR A 28 -17.49 2.75 33.11
N ARG A 29 -17.60 3.36 34.29
CA ARG A 29 -18.82 4.09 34.74
C ARG A 29 -20.11 3.27 34.60
N GLY A 30 -20.05 1.98 34.91
CA GLY A 30 -21.18 1.06 34.80
C GLY A 30 -21.47 0.55 33.39
N LEU A 31 -20.81 1.08 32.35
CA LEU A 31 -20.92 0.61 30.98
C LEU A 31 -19.82 -0.41 30.65
N ASP A 32 -20.16 -1.41 29.85
CA ASP A 32 -19.18 -2.38 29.37
C ASP A 32 -18.23 -1.72 28.36
N TRP A 33 -16.93 -1.75 28.64
CA TRP A 33 -15.90 -1.28 27.70
C TRP A 33 -15.42 -2.46 26.86
N ARG A 34 -15.51 -2.33 25.53
CA ARG A 34 -15.04 -3.33 24.56
C ARG A 34 -14.22 -2.67 23.46
N PHE A 35 -13.08 -3.26 23.12
CA PHE A 35 -12.32 -2.91 21.91
C PHE A 35 -12.64 -3.94 20.83
N HIS A 36 -13.07 -3.48 19.65
CA HIS A 36 -13.25 -4.34 18.49
C HIS A 36 -12.02 -4.22 17.59
N THR A 37 -11.33 -5.35 17.40
CA THR A 37 -10.31 -5.48 16.36
C THR A 37 -10.91 -6.31 15.22
N GLU A 38 -10.83 -5.79 14.00
CA GLU A 38 -11.21 -6.53 12.81
C GLU A 38 -10.27 -7.75 12.63
N LYS A 39 -10.78 -8.88 12.13
CA LYS A 39 -9.93 -10.05 11.90
C LYS A 39 -8.81 -9.79 10.88
N HIS A 40 -9.03 -8.87 9.95
CA HIS A 40 -8.09 -8.52 8.90
C HIS A 40 -7.70 -7.04 8.98
N THR A 41 -6.74 -6.72 9.84
CA THR A 41 -6.10 -5.41 9.77
C THR A 41 -5.24 -5.36 8.51
N VAL A 42 -5.75 -4.71 7.46
CA VAL A 42 -4.96 -4.45 6.24
C VAL A 42 -3.89 -3.42 6.58
N VAL A 43 -2.68 -3.89 6.87
CA VAL A 43 -1.52 -3.01 7.05
C VAL A 43 -1.07 -2.54 5.68
N GLN A 44 -1.36 -1.29 5.34
CA GLN A 44 -0.88 -0.68 4.11
C GLN A 44 0.64 -0.55 4.16
N GLN A 45 1.32 -1.18 3.21
CA GLN A 45 2.78 -1.06 3.08
C GLN A 45 3.12 0.27 2.39
N PRO A 46 4.11 1.03 2.89
CA PRO A 46 4.50 2.27 2.28
C PRO A 46 5.07 2.03 0.87
N THR A 47 4.63 2.85 -0.09
CA THR A 47 5.16 2.81 -1.48
C THR A 47 6.52 3.49 -1.61
N VAL A 48 6.88 4.35 -0.65
CA VAL A 48 8.12 5.13 -0.64
C VAL A 48 9.29 4.29 -0.13
N GLU A 49 10.48 4.57 -0.65
CA GLU A 49 11.74 3.95 -0.20
C GLU A 49 12.14 4.51 1.18
N LEU A 50 12.16 3.65 2.19
CA LEU A 50 12.54 4.01 3.55
C LEU A 50 14.06 3.99 3.69
N LYS A 51 14.63 4.70 4.67
CA LYS A 51 16.08 4.69 4.95
C LYS A 51 16.36 4.21 6.36
N TYR A 52 17.26 3.25 6.51
CA TYR A 52 17.80 2.81 7.79
C TYR A 52 19.32 2.93 7.79
N ARG A 53 19.89 3.69 8.74
CA ARG A 53 21.33 4.01 8.81
C ARG A 53 21.92 4.51 7.47
N GLY A 54 21.15 5.32 6.74
CA GLY A 54 21.56 5.85 5.43
C GLY A 54 21.38 4.90 4.25
N VAL A 55 21.00 3.63 4.49
CA VAL A 55 20.74 2.64 3.44
C VAL A 55 19.25 2.61 3.13
N ALA A 56 18.92 2.75 1.85
CA ALA A 56 17.54 2.71 1.37
C ALA A 56 17.02 1.26 1.30
N TYR A 57 15.77 1.04 1.72
CA TYR A 57 15.11 -0.27 1.73
C TYR A 57 13.60 -0.12 1.50
N ARG A 58 12.97 -1.17 0.97
CA ARG A 58 11.52 -1.24 0.75
C ARG A 58 10.93 -2.43 1.50
N GLN A 59 9.87 -2.18 2.26
CA GLN A 59 9.17 -3.23 3.00
C GLN A 59 8.39 -4.13 2.03
N GLY A 60 8.51 -5.46 2.20
CA GLY A 60 7.92 -6.45 1.28
C GLY A 60 8.77 -6.79 0.04
N GLN A 61 9.97 -6.21 -0.12
CA GLN A 61 10.96 -6.83 -1.01
C GLN A 61 11.43 -8.12 -0.35
N GLU A 62 11.28 -9.25 -1.05
CA GLU A 62 11.98 -10.46 -0.65
C GLU A 62 13.47 -10.12 -0.53
N LEU A 63 14.05 -10.43 0.63
CA LEU A 63 15.49 -10.42 0.78
C LEU A 63 16.00 -11.37 -0.29
N ASN A 64 16.48 -10.82 -1.40
CA ASN A 64 17.11 -11.60 -2.45
C ASN A 64 18.16 -12.48 -1.77
N ASN A 65 17.86 -13.79 -1.66
CA ASN A 65 18.75 -14.82 -1.10
C ASN A 65 19.95 -15.08 -2.03
N ARG A 66 20.41 -14.02 -2.69
CA ARG A 66 21.59 -14.02 -3.54
C ARG A 66 22.81 -13.96 -2.65
N PRO A 67 23.90 -14.64 -3.03
CA PRO A 67 25.16 -14.54 -2.31
C PRO A 67 25.59 -13.06 -2.20
N VAL A 68 26.18 -12.68 -1.06
CA VAL A 68 26.55 -11.29 -0.73
C VAL A 68 27.38 -10.63 -1.84
N ALA A 69 28.27 -11.41 -2.48
CA ALA A 69 29.11 -10.96 -3.59
C ALA A 69 28.32 -10.49 -4.83
N GLU A 70 27.14 -11.07 -5.07
CA GLU A 70 26.29 -10.76 -6.23
C GLU A 70 25.26 -9.68 -5.90
N ARG A 71 24.91 -9.52 -4.63
CA ARG A 71 23.91 -8.56 -4.14
C ARG A 71 24.29 -7.11 -4.45
N SER A 72 25.57 -6.75 -4.31
CA SER A 72 26.06 -5.40 -4.64
C SER A 72 25.91 -5.08 -6.13
N ARG A 73 26.33 -5.99 -7.01
CA ARG A 73 26.18 -5.87 -8.47
C ARG A 73 24.72 -5.71 -8.87
N TYR A 74 23.84 -6.52 -8.28
CA TYR A 74 22.40 -6.45 -8.53
C TYR A 74 21.79 -5.11 -8.10
N LEU A 75 22.12 -4.61 -6.91
CA LEU A 75 21.61 -3.32 -6.42
C LEU A 75 22.07 -2.16 -7.31
N MET A 76 23.31 -2.19 -7.81
CA MET A 76 23.82 -1.19 -8.75
C MET A 76 23.10 -1.25 -10.10
N ALA A 77 22.85 -2.45 -10.63
CA ALA A 77 22.11 -2.64 -11.88
C ALA A 77 20.65 -2.19 -11.75
N HIS A 78 19.98 -2.53 -10.65
CA HIS A 78 18.58 -2.20 -10.40
C HIS A 78 18.36 -0.69 -10.22
N ARG A 79 19.31 0.02 -9.58
CA ARG A 79 19.24 1.48 -9.39
C ARG A 79 19.25 2.24 -10.71
N ALA A 80 20.00 1.76 -11.70
CA ALA A 80 20.08 2.38 -13.03
C ALA A 80 18.85 2.10 -13.91
N GLN A 81 18.02 1.10 -13.57
CA GLN A 81 16.88 0.75 -14.41
C GLN A 81 15.85 1.87 -14.51
N HIS A 82 15.55 2.58 -13.42
CA HIS A 82 14.57 3.66 -13.45
C HIS A 82 15.03 4.82 -14.33
N SER A 83 16.28 5.28 -14.20
CA SER A 83 16.83 6.34 -15.06
C SER A 83 16.86 5.91 -16.52
N ASN A 84 17.22 4.66 -16.79
CA ASN A 84 17.27 4.12 -18.15
C ASN A 84 15.87 4.01 -18.76
N LEU A 85 14.86 3.58 -18.00
CA LEU A 85 13.47 3.51 -18.44
C LEU A 85 12.91 4.89 -18.78
N VAL A 86 13.22 5.90 -17.96
CA VAL A 86 12.84 7.30 -18.23
C VAL A 86 13.53 7.82 -19.49
N GLN A 87 14.83 7.55 -19.66
CA GLN A 87 15.55 7.95 -20.88
C GLN A 87 14.99 7.26 -22.13
N GLN A 88 14.70 5.96 -22.05
CA GLN A 88 14.10 5.21 -23.15
C GLN A 88 12.70 5.69 -23.50
N SER A 89 11.86 6.04 -22.52
CA SER A 89 10.52 6.58 -22.79
C SER A 89 10.59 7.96 -23.45
N MET A 90 11.54 8.81 -23.03
CA MET A 90 11.79 10.11 -23.66
C MET A 90 12.27 9.96 -25.11
N LEU A 91 13.18 9.01 -25.38
CA LEU A 91 13.65 8.71 -26.73
C LEU A 91 12.52 8.19 -27.64
N ARG A 92 11.68 7.29 -27.14
CA ARG A 92 10.51 6.79 -27.88
C ARG A 92 9.57 7.93 -28.25
N ARG A 93 9.24 8.78 -27.29
CA ARG A 93 8.40 9.97 -27.52
C ARG A 93 8.99 10.92 -28.57
N SER A 94 10.30 11.11 -28.60
CA SER A 94 10.94 11.94 -29.64
C SER A 94 10.91 11.30 -31.02
N VAL A 95 11.06 9.98 -31.11
CA VAL A 95 10.99 9.26 -32.40
C VAL A 95 9.58 9.31 -32.96
N ASP A 96 8.56 9.08 -32.13
CA ASP A 96 7.16 9.15 -32.54
C ASP A 96 6.80 10.56 -33.05
N GLY A 97 7.28 11.61 -32.37
CA GLY A 97 7.09 13.00 -32.81
C GLY A 97 7.81 13.36 -34.12
N LEU A 98 8.93 12.71 -34.46
CA LEU A 98 9.60 12.90 -35.75
C LEU A 98 8.89 12.15 -36.89
N ALA A 99 8.23 11.03 -36.58
CA ALA A 99 7.43 10.29 -37.55
C ALA A 99 6.18 11.08 -38.00
N GLU A 100 5.61 11.91 -37.11
CA GLU A 100 4.46 12.77 -37.42
C GLU A 100 4.81 14.02 -38.24
N VAL A 101 6.09 14.44 -38.29
CA VAL A 101 6.53 15.66 -39.00
C VAL A 101 6.98 15.38 -40.44
N ASN A 102 7.21 14.12 -40.81
CA ASN A 102 7.69 13.71 -42.13
C ASN A 102 6.58 13.14 -43.05
N VAL A 103 5.33 13.53 -42.83
CA VAL A 103 4.18 13.31 -43.74
C VAL A 103 3.60 14.65 -44.15
#